data_AF-B1VMJ4-F1
#
_entry.id   AF-B1VMJ4-F1
#
_cell.length_a   1.000
_cell.length_b   1.000
_cell.length_c   1.000
_cell.angle_alpha   90.00
_cell.angle_beta   90.00
_cell.angle_gamma   90.00
#
_symmetry.space_group_name_H-M   'P 1'
#
loop_
_entity.id
_entity.type
_entity.pdbx_description
1 polymer ?
#
loop_
_entity_poly.entity_id
_entity_poly.type
_entity_poly.pdbx_seq_one_letter_code
_entity_poly.pdbx_strand_id
1 'polypeptide(L)'
;MDLFSLPRLGVVVPPENPTAEPEFNQLLGAGMNVHTARFPVTPGAGLREMLETYNAVLPDVLGSFGALRLDATVVACSASHYLLEPEGDRAFCEELSERAGAPVHSSTQAILACCEALGVDRLTLVSPYEPWLTDTSRAFWEQAGLTVDGVVLVPAEEAATPGGQARFDPYAVTTGAILRRIRERELPADTALLFTGTGMGTLAALTELARQDPPRPLLTSNLASAWWARRAAGASGGAHHPLLRRLEEAAA
;
A
#
# COMPACT_ATOMS: atom_id res chain seq x y z
N MET A 1 -15.42 23.35 6.87
CA MET A 1 -16.12 22.11 6.49
C MET A 1 -16.54 21.44 7.79
N ASP A 2 -17.75 20.90 7.87
CA ASP A 2 -18.23 20.24 9.09
C ASP A 2 -17.63 18.84 9.21
N LEU A 3 -17.05 18.50 10.35
CA LEU A 3 -16.38 17.22 10.60
C LEU A 3 -17.31 16.03 10.27
N PHE A 4 -18.60 16.14 10.59
CA PHE A 4 -19.56 15.05 10.40
C PHE A 4 -20.08 14.91 8.97
N SER A 5 -19.79 15.88 8.11
CA SER A 5 -20.16 15.85 6.68
C SER A 5 -19.13 15.13 5.80
N LEU A 6 -17.94 14.85 6.35
CA LEU A 6 -16.86 14.19 5.63
C LEU A 6 -17.02 12.66 5.65
N PRO A 7 -16.76 11.98 4.52
CA PRO A 7 -16.71 10.52 4.50
C PRO A 7 -15.69 9.96 5.51
N ARG A 8 -16.01 8.81 6.10
CA ARG A 8 -15.20 8.14 7.12
C ARG A 8 -14.53 6.91 6.54
N LEU A 9 -13.20 6.94 6.54
CA LEU A 9 -12.34 5.84 6.14
C LEU A 9 -11.87 5.07 7.37
N GLY A 10 -12.15 3.76 7.42
CA GLY A 10 -11.44 2.84 8.30
C GLY A 10 -10.08 2.49 7.72
N VAL A 11 -9.04 2.45 8.54
CA VAL A 11 -7.72 1.94 8.14
C VAL A 11 -7.26 0.91 9.16
N VAL A 12 -6.99 -0.31 8.72
CA VAL A 12 -6.39 -1.36 9.57
C VAL A 12 -4.90 -1.41 9.31
N VAL A 13 -4.07 -1.19 10.33
CA VAL A 13 -2.60 -1.13 10.19
C VAL A 13 -1.89 -2.15 11.09
N PRO A 14 -0.68 -2.63 10.71
CA PRO A 14 0.18 -3.36 11.65
C PRO A 14 0.48 -2.52 12.91
N PRO A 15 0.61 -3.14 14.10
CA PRO A 15 0.75 -2.46 15.37
C PRO A 15 2.01 -1.58 15.45
N GLU A 16 3.07 -1.92 14.72
CA GLU A 16 4.33 -1.19 14.72
C GLU A 16 4.50 -0.24 13.53
N ASN A 17 3.56 -0.23 12.57
CA ASN A 17 3.67 0.59 11.38
C ASN A 17 3.59 2.10 11.77
N PRO A 18 4.65 2.88 11.52
CA PRO A 18 4.67 4.30 11.86
C PRO A 18 4.26 5.21 10.69
N THR A 19 4.07 4.64 9.50
CA THR A 19 4.02 5.36 8.22
C THR A 19 2.60 5.47 7.67
N ALA A 20 1.82 4.39 7.74
CA ALA A 20 0.50 4.33 7.11
C ALA A 20 -0.40 5.47 7.58
N GLU A 21 -0.60 5.64 8.89
CA GLU A 21 -1.49 6.68 9.42
C GLU A 21 -1.04 8.10 9.05
N PRO A 22 0.24 8.51 9.22
CA PRO A 22 0.70 9.80 8.72
C PRO A 22 0.50 9.99 7.21
N GLU A 23 0.81 8.99 6.39
CA GLU A 23 0.66 9.11 4.94
C GLU A 23 -0.82 9.21 4.53
N PHE A 24 -1.73 8.41 5.11
CA PHE A 24 -3.17 8.54 4.83
C PHE A 24 -3.69 9.93 5.21
N ASN A 25 -3.29 10.45 6.37
CA ASN A 25 -3.67 11.81 6.78
C ASN A 25 -3.14 12.89 5.83
N GLN A 26 -1.90 12.75 5.33
CA GLN A 26 -1.35 13.68 4.34
C GLN A 26 -2.05 13.55 2.98
N LEU A 27 -2.28 12.31 2.53
CA LEU A 27 -2.89 11.99 1.25
C LEU A 27 -4.31 12.51 1.16
N LEU A 28 -5.14 12.20 2.15
CA LEU A 28 -6.58 12.50 2.16
C LEU A 28 -6.87 13.92 2.66
N GLY A 29 -6.00 14.49 3.50
CA GLY A 29 -6.14 15.84 4.03
C GLY A 29 -7.53 16.07 4.66
N ALA A 30 -8.16 17.18 4.28
CA ALA A 30 -9.52 17.51 4.73
C ALA A 30 -10.61 16.89 3.83
N GLY A 31 -10.29 15.89 3.01
CA GLY A 31 -11.22 15.23 2.11
C GLY A 31 -11.96 14.04 2.73
N MET A 32 -11.44 13.45 3.82
CA MET A 32 -12.04 12.32 4.54
C MET A 32 -11.57 12.33 6.00
N ASN A 33 -12.37 11.76 6.90
CA ASN A 33 -11.95 11.45 8.27
C ASN A 33 -11.33 10.05 8.30
N VAL A 34 -10.13 9.92 8.86
CA VAL A 34 -9.43 8.63 8.98
C VAL A 34 -9.59 8.09 10.40
N HIS A 35 -10.05 6.85 10.51
CA HIS A 35 -10.20 6.11 11.77
C HIS A 35 -9.37 4.84 11.71
N THR A 36 -8.47 4.64 12.66
CA THR A 36 -7.53 3.52 12.63
C THR A 36 -7.90 2.42 13.62
N ALA A 37 -7.80 1.17 13.19
CA ALA A 37 -7.67 0.00 14.05
C ALA A 37 -6.28 -0.63 13.83
N ARG A 38 -5.72 -1.27 14.86
CA ARG A 38 -4.41 -1.92 14.78
C ARG A 38 -4.58 -3.43 14.93
N PHE A 39 -3.85 -4.18 14.12
CA PHE A 39 -3.66 -5.60 14.36
C PHE A 39 -3.02 -5.84 15.74
N PRO A 40 -3.22 -7.01 16.37
CA PRO A 40 -2.57 -7.35 17.63
C PRO A 40 -1.05 -7.48 17.45
N VAL A 41 -0.32 -7.26 18.54
CA VAL A 41 1.10 -7.65 18.60
C VAL A 41 1.22 -9.19 18.63
N THR A 42 2.27 -9.72 18.01
CA THR A 42 2.56 -11.17 17.98
C THR A 42 3.97 -11.46 18.51
N PRO A 43 4.20 -11.33 19.83
CA PRO A 43 5.54 -11.46 20.41
C PRO A 43 6.14 -12.84 20.13
N GLY A 44 7.36 -12.86 19.58
CA GLY A 44 8.09 -14.09 19.29
C GLY A 44 7.68 -14.83 18.01
N ALA A 45 6.60 -14.40 17.34
CA ALA A 45 6.20 -14.96 16.05
C ALA A 45 7.17 -14.51 14.95
N GLY A 46 7.46 -15.42 14.01
CA GLY A 46 8.17 -15.07 12.77
C GLY A 46 7.30 -14.20 11.87
N LEU A 47 7.91 -13.49 10.91
CA LEU A 47 7.18 -12.60 10.00
C LEU A 47 6.04 -13.32 9.26
N ARG A 48 6.26 -14.53 8.75
CA ARG A 48 5.20 -15.30 8.06
C ARG A 48 4.02 -15.63 8.99
N GLU A 49 4.30 -16.17 10.18
CA GLU A 49 3.28 -16.53 11.17
C GLU A 49 2.48 -15.28 11.64
N MET A 50 3.16 -14.15 11.81
CA MET A 50 2.52 -12.86 12.08
C MET A 50 1.54 -12.46 10.96
N LEU A 51 1.97 -12.55 9.70
CA LEU A 51 1.13 -12.20 8.54
C LEU A 51 -0.08 -13.14 8.39
N GLU A 52 0.10 -14.43 8.63
CA GLU A 52 -0.99 -15.42 8.66
C GLU A 52 -1.97 -15.10 9.80
N THR A 53 -1.46 -14.71 10.98
CA THR A 53 -2.28 -14.27 12.12
C THR A 53 -3.10 -13.04 11.77
N TYR A 54 -2.53 -12.04 11.07
CA TYR A 54 -3.26 -10.85 10.66
C TYR A 54 -4.48 -11.18 9.78
N ASN A 55 -4.34 -12.07 8.81
CA ASN A 55 -5.49 -12.49 8.00
C ASN A 55 -6.54 -13.22 8.87
N ALA A 56 -6.12 -14.10 9.78
CA ALA A 56 -7.04 -14.84 10.64
C ALA A 56 -7.87 -13.94 11.56
N VAL A 57 -7.28 -12.87 12.10
CA VAL A 57 -7.95 -11.96 13.06
C VAL A 57 -8.59 -10.74 12.40
N LEU A 58 -8.38 -10.52 11.10
CA LEU A 58 -8.88 -9.34 10.40
C LEU A 58 -10.40 -9.12 10.55
N PRO A 59 -11.29 -10.13 10.49
CA PRO A 59 -12.70 -9.93 10.74
C PRO A 59 -13.00 -9.30 12.11
N ASP A 60 -12.31 -9.75 13.16
CA ASP A 60 -12.49 -9.23 14.52
C ASP A 60 -11.90 -7.83 14.67
N VAL A 61 -10.75 -7.56 14.04
CA VAL A 61 -10.13 -6.23 14.02
C VAL A 61 -11.04 -5.22 13.32
N LEU A 62 -11.70 -5.60 12.23
CA LEU A 62 -12.73 -4.76 11.59
C LEU A 62 -13.93 -4.55 12.51
N GLY A 63 -14.36 -5.58 13.22
CA GLY A 63 -15.43 -5.48 14.24
C GLY A 63 -15.11 -4.48 15.37
N SER A 64 -13.82 -4.20 15.63
CA SER A 64 -13.40 -3.27 16.69
C SER A 64 -13.78 -1.81 16.44
N PHE A 65 -14.13 -1.43 15.21
CA PHE A 65 -14.72 -0.10 14.92
C PHE A 65 -16.13 0.06 15.54
N GLY A 66 -16.76 -1.03 15.98
CA GLY A 66 -18.03 -1.03 16.70
C GLY A 66 -19.17 -0.46 15.86
N ALA A 67 -19.96 0.45 16.44
CA ALA A 67 -21.10 1.07 15.78
C ALA A 67 -20.73 2.26 14.86
N LEU A 68 -19.43 2.55 14.69
CA LEU A 68 -18.97 3.61 13.81
C LEU A 68 -19.30 3.26 12.36
N ARG A 69 -20.20 4.02 11.74
CA ARG A 69 -20.51 3.87 10.30
C ARG A 69 -19.35 4.42 9.48
N LEU A 70 -18.58 3.52 8.89
CA LEU A 70 -17.53 3.79 7.91
C LEU A 70 -18.12 3.74 6.50
N ASP A 71 -17.63 4.61 5.62
CA ASP A 71 -18.04 4.64 4.20
C ASP A 71 -17.18 3.71 3.34
N ALA A 72 -15.94 3.45 3.78
CA ALA A 72 -15.04 2.44 3.22
C ALA A 72 -13.99 2.06 4.27
N THR A 73 -13.36 0.89 4.11
CA THR A 73 -12.23 0.46 4.93
C THR A 73 -11.09 -0.08 4.06
N VAL A 74 -9.87 0.28 4.41
CA VAL A 74 -8.65 -0.28 3.81
C VAL A 74 -7.88 -1.12 4.83
N VAL A 75 -7.43 -2.30 4.42
CA VAL A 75 -6.43 -3.09 5.14
C VAL A 75 -5.05 -2.69 4.65
N ALA A 76 -4.40 -1.79 5.39
CA ALA A 76 -3.11 -1.23 5.05
C ALA A 76 -1.95 -2.16 5.48
N CYS A 77 -1.97 -3.39 4.96
CA CYS A 77 -0.90 -4.37 5.07
C CYS A 77 -0.89 -5.27 3.82
N SER A 78 -0.15 -4.90 2.77
CA SER A 78 -0.15 -5.71 1.53
C SER A 78 0.52 -7.08 1.72
N ALA A 79 1.47 -7.18 2.65
CA ALA A 79 2.26 -8.39 2.87
C ALA A 79 1.42 -9.61 3.30
N SER A 80 0.40 -9.41 4.14
CA SER A 80 -0.46 -10.53 4.57
C SER A 80 -1.36 -11.00 3.44
N HIS A 81 -1.81 -10.09 2.59
CA HIS A 81 -2.69 -10.40 1.46
C HIS A 81 -1.96 -11.07 0.30
N TYR A 82 -0.64 -10.88 0.15
CA TYR A 82 0.13 -11.69 -0.81
C TYR A 82 0.04 -13.21 -0.52
N LEU A 83 -0.12 -13.60 0.75
CA LEU A 83 -0.24 -15.01 1.15
C LEU A 83 -1.57 -15.64 0.73
N LEU A 84 -2.56 -14.84 0.37
CA LEU A 84 -3.89 -15.30 -0.04
C LEU A 84 -4.01 -15.52 -1.55
N GLU A 85 -2.99 -15.13 -2.32
CA GLU A 85 -3.06 -15.04 -3.79
C GLU A 85 -4.15 -14.05 -4.27
N PRO A 86 -4.15 -13.61 -5.54
CA PRO A 86 -5.06 -12.54 -6.00
C PRO A 86 -6.55 -12.86 -5.84
N GLU A 87 -6.96 -14.07 -6.21
CA GLU A 87 -8.35 -14.52 -6.11
C GLU A 87 -8.79 -14.69 -4.65
N GLY A 88 -7.91 -15.21 -3.80
CA GLY A 88 -8.21 -15.37 -2.37
C GLY A 88 -8.29 -14.03 -1.65
N ASP A 89 -7.40 -13.08 -1.97
CA ASP A 89 -7.46 -11.71 -1.47
C ASP A 89 -8.77 -11.01 -1.86
N ARG A 90 -9.20 -11.15 -3.12
CA ARG A 90 -10.49 -10.61 -3.60
C ARG A 90 -11.67 -11.23 -2.85
N ALA A 91 -11.75 -12.56 -2.81
CA ALA A 91 -12.84 -13.26 -2.13
C ALA A 91 -12.91 -12.92 -0.64
N PHE A 92 -11.75 -12.77 0.00
CA PHE A 92 -11.70 -12.37 1.41
C PHE A 92 -12.20 -10.93 1.60
N CYS A 93 -11.80 -9.98 0.75
CA CYS A 93 -12.31 -8.61 0.80
C CYS A 93 -13.83 -8.52 0.55
N GLU A 94 -14.37 -9.35 -0.34
CA GLU A 94 -15.82 -9.46 -0.59
C GLU A 94 -16.56 -9.93 0.67
N GLU A 95 -16.09 -11.01 1.30
CA GLU A 95 -16.65 -11.52 2.57
C GLU A 95 -16.62 -10.45 3.67
N LEU A 96 -15.51 -9.73 3.81
CA LEU A 96 -15.38 -8.67 4.81
C LEU A 96 -16.30 -7.48 4.50
N SER A 97 -16.49 -7.14 3.23
CA SER A 97 -17.40 -6.09 2.79
C SER A 97 -18.85 -6.42 3.12
N GLU A 98 -19.28 -7.66 2.89
CA GLU A 98 -20.62 -8.14 3.27
C GLU A 98 -20.85 -8.04 4.77
N ARG A 99 -19.87 -8.45 5.58
CA ARG A 99 -19.94 -8.37 7.05
C ARG A 99 -19.97 -6.94 7.57
N ALA A 100 -19.16 -6.05 6.99
CA ALA A 100 -19.08 -4.65 7.39
C ALA A 100 -20.29 -3.83 6.92
N GLY A 101 -20.99 -4.27 5.87
CA GLY A 101 -22.06 -3.51 5.23
C GLY A 101 -21.57 -2.27 4.48
N ALA A 102 -20.27 -2.20 4.21
CA ALA A 102 -19.58 -1.14 3.46
C ALA A 102 -18.34 -1.73 2.76
N PRO A 103 -17.83 -1.10 1.68
CA PRO A 103 -16.66 -1.62 0.97
C PRO A 103 -15.43 -1.78 1.86
N VAL A 104 -14.80 -2.95 1.81
CA VAL A 104 -13.52 -3.27 2.45
C VAL A 104 -12.56 -3.74 1.38
N HIS A 105 -11.43 -3.06 1.20
CA HIS A 105 -10.35 -3.51 0.30
C HIS A 105 -9.04 -3.68 1.05
N SER A 106 -8.24 -4.65 0.62
CA SER A 106 -6.82 -4.69 0.92
C SER A 106 -6.06 -3.67 0.07
N SER A 107 -4.85 -3.29 0.52
CA SER A 107 -3.97 -2.48 -0.33
C SER A 107 -3.63 -3.15 -1.66
N THR A 108 -3.64 -4.50 -1.74
CA THR A 108 -3.40 -5.23 -2.98
C THR A 108 -4.54 -5.07 -3.97
N GLN A 109 -5.81 -5.23 -3.54
CA GLN A 109 -6.97 -4.92 -4.39
C GLN A 109 -7.00 -3.46 -4.84
N ALA A 110 -6.63 -2.52 -3.95
CA ALA A 110 -6.56 -1.11 -4.31
C ALA A 110 -5.50 -0.82 -5.38
N ILE A 111 -4.32 -1.46 -5.30
CA ILE A 111 -3.28 -1.37 -6.34
C ILE A 111 -3.78 -1.94 -7.67
N LEU A 112 -4.43 -3.11 -7.66
CA LEU A 112 -4.98 -3.71 -8.89
C LEU A 112 -6.01 -2.78 -9.55
N ALA A 113 -6.90 -2.18 -8.76
CA ALA A 113 -7.87 -1.20 -9.26
C ALA A 113 -7.19 0.05 -9.86
N CYS A 114 -6.09 0.53 -9.26
CA CYS A 114 -5.29 1.61 -9.85
C CYS A 114 -4.63 1.17 -11.16
N CYS A 115 -4.03 -0.02 -11.22
CA CYS A 115 -3.40 -0.52 -12.42
C CYS A 115 -4.40 -0.62 -13.58
N GLU A 116 -5.59 -1.18 -13.32
CA GLU A 116 -6.67 -1.26 -14.29
C GLU A 116 -7.07 0.14 -14.80
N ALA A 117 -7.32 1.09 -13.89
CA ALA A 117 -7.74 2.44 -14.27
C ALA A 117 -6.67 3.22 -15.05
N LEU A 118 -5.38 2.92 -14.84
CA LEU A 118 -4.26 3.53 -15.55
C LEU A 118 -3.86 2.79 -16.84
N GLY A 119 -4.44 1.61 -17.11
CA GLY A 119 -3.98 0.73 -18.18
C GLY A 119 -2.56 0.21 -17.98
N VAL A 120 -2.12 0.08 -16.72
CA VAL A 120 -0.80 -0.45 -16.35
C VAL A 120 -0.86 -1.98 -16.31
N ASP A 121 -0.06 -2.62 -17.15
CA ASP A 121 0.11 -4.07 -17.22
C ASP A 121 1.54 -4.53 -16.86
N ARG A 122 2.48 -3.59 -16.66
CA ARG A 122 3.90 -3.84 -16.36
C ARG A 122 4.38 -3.05 -15.15
N LEU A 123 5.05 -3.74 -14.23
CA LEU A 123 5.56 -3.19 -12.98
C LEU A 123 7.05 -3.54 -12.76
N THR A 124 7.81 -2.56 -12.27
CA THR A 124 9.02 -2.82 -11.50
C THR A 124 8.71 -2.60 -10.01
N LEU A 125 9.02 -3.59 -9.18
CA LEU A 125 8.83 -3.51 -7.73
C LEU A 125 9.98 -2.73 -7.09
N VAL A 126 9.66 -1.78 -6.22
CA VAL A 126 10.62 -1.14 -5.31
C VAL A 126 10.34 -1.71 -3.92
N SER A 127 11.13 -2.70 -3.52
CA SER A 127 10.83 -3.57 -2.39
C SER A 127 11.77 -3.36 -1.20
N PRO A 128 11.25 -3.05 0.00
CA PRO A 128 12.03 -2.98 1.23
C PRO A 128 12.13 -4.32 1.96
N TYR A 129 11.63 -5.40 1.36
CA TYR A 129 11.45 -6.69 2.03
C TYR A 129 12.66 -7.60 1.89
N GLU A 130 12.71 -8.59 2.78
CA GLU A 130 13.55 -9.77 2.60
C GLU A 130 13.23 -10.50 1.27
N PRO A 131 14.18 -11.28 0.72
CA PRO A 131 14.02 -11.92 -0.58
C PRO A 131 12.73 -12.74 -0.71
N TRP A 132 12.42 -13.59 0.27
CA TRP A 132 11.25 -14.47 0.22
C TRP A 132 9.92 -13.69 0.10
N LEU A 133 9.80 -12.56 0.81
CA LEU A 133 8.59 -11.73 0.78
C LEU A 133 8.53 -10.89 -0.50
N THR A 134 9.70 -10.48 -1.03
CA THR A 134 9.78 -9.87 -2.36
C THR A 134 9.33 -10.84 -3.45
N ASP A 135 9.78 -12.09 -3.40
CA ASP A 135 9.39 -13.14 -4.34
C ASP A 135 7.90 -13.47 -4.23
N THR A 136 7.38 -13.52 -2.99
CA THR A 136 5.94 -13.71 -2.74
C THR A 136 5.11 -12.55 -3.30
N SER A 137 5.56 -11.30 -3.11
CA SER A 137 4.91 -10.13 -3.70
C SER A 137 4.94 -10.18 -5.23
N ARG A 138 6.07 -10.57 -5.83
CA ARG A 138 6.20 -10.71 -7.28
C ARG A 138 5.20 -11.74 -7.82
N ALA A 139 5.15 -12.92 -7.21
CA ALA A 139 4.25 -13.99 -7.62
C ALA A 139 2.78 -13.55 -7.57
N PHE A 140 2.37 -12.80 -6.55
CA PHE A 140 1.02 -12.24 -6.45
C PHE A 140 0.68 -11.38 -7.68
N TRP A 141 1.53 -10.42 -8.05
CA TRP A 141 1.25 -9.54 -9.19
C TRP A 141 1.26 -10.29 -10.52
N GLU A 142 2.16 -11.25 -10.69
CA GLU A 142 2.22 -12.11 -11.89
C GLU A 142 0.98 -12.99 -12.03
N GLN A 143 0.51 -13.59 -10.93
CA GLN A 143 -0.75 -14.33 -10.89
C GLN A 143 -1.97 -13.42 -11.17
N ALA A 144 -1.91 -12.16 -10.75
CA ALA A 144 -2.96 -11.17 -11.01
C ALA A 144 -2.97 -10.67 -12.48
N GLY A 145 -2.10 -11.19 -13.33
CA GLY A 145 -2.03 -10.87 -14.76
C GLY A 145 -1.13 -9.67 -15.11
N LEU A 146 -0.37 -9.14 -14.16
CA LEU A 146 0.63 -8.09 -14.41
C LEU A 146 1.99 -8.71 -14.73
N THR A 147 2.79 -8.05 -15.56
CA THR A 147 4.19 -8.42 -15.79
C THR A 147 5.09 -7.72 -14.78
N VAL A 148 5.84 -8.48 -13.98
CA VAL A 148 6.89 -7.91 -13.12
C VAL A 148 8.25 -7.97 -13.85
N ASP A 149 8.67 -6.85 -14.43
CA ASP A 149 9.88 -6.79 -15.28
C ASP A 149 11.18 -6.49 -14.52
N GLY A 150 11.07 -6.08 -13.26
CA GLY A 150 12.23 -5.79 -12.43
C GLY A 150 11.92 -5.71 -10.94
N VAL A 151 12.98 -5.79 -10.15
CA VAL A 151 12.96 -5.55 -8.71
C VAL A 151 14.13 -4.66 -8.32
N VAL A 152 13.82 -3.55 -7.67
CA VAL A 152 14.75 -2.67 -6.98
C VAL A 152 14.61 -2.94 -5.49
N LEU A 153 15.55 -3.70 -4.93
CA LEU A 153 15.61 -3.89 -3.48
C LEU A 153 16.04 -2.59 -2.79
N VAL A 154 15.47 -2.29 -1.63
CA VAL A 154 15.79 -1.12 -0.80
C VAL A 154 15.91 -1.56 0.68
N PRO A 155 17.04 -2.15 1.09
CA PRO A 155 17.25 -2.50 2.48
C PRO A 155 17.33 -1.25 3.36
N ALA A 156 17.02 -1.39 4.64
CA ALA A 156 17.23 -0.34 5.63
C ALA A 156 18.72 -0.08 5.86
N GLU A 157 19.51 -1.16 5.91
CA GLU A 157 20.96 -1.10 6.06
C GLU A 157 21.62 -2.06 5.07
N GLU A 158 22.63 -1.56 4.34
CA GLU A 158 23.43 -2.37 3.43
C GLU A 158 24.29 -3.39 4.19
N ALA A 159 24.66 -4.47 3.51
CA ALA A 159 25.66 -5.39 4.06
C ALA A 159 26.99 -4.64 4.29
N ALA A 160 27.51 -4.70 5.52
CA ALA A 160 28.75 -4.01 5.89
C ALA A 160 30.01 -4.62 5.24
N THR A 161 29.92 -5.87 4.78
CA THR A 161 31.03 -6.61 4.16
C THR A 161 30.55 -7.41 2.95
N PRO A 162 31.44 -7.71 1.99
CA PRO A 162 31.14 -8.67 0.93
C PRO A 162 30.74 -10.04 1.53
N GLY A 163 29.55 -10.53 1.20
CA GLY A 163 28.98 -11.76 1.76
C GLY A 163 28.20 -11.58 3.08
N GLY A 164 28.14 -10.36 3.63
CA GLY A 164 27.23 -10.03 4.73
C GLY A 164 25.77 -9.95 4.28
N GLN A 165 24.85 -9.99 5.25
CA GLN A 165 23.41 -9.88 4.98
C GLN A 165 22.95 -8.43 5.20
N ALA A 166 22.21 -7.89 4.24
CA ALA A 166 21.54 -6.60 4.40
C ALA A 166 20.39 -6.73 5.41
N ARG A 167 20.11 -5.67 6.15
CA ARG A 167 18.94 -5.61 7.04
C ARG A 167 17.75 -5.04 6.29
N PHE A 168 16.65 -5.77 6.29
CA PHE A 168 15.38 -5.35 5.72
C PHE A 168 14.43 -4.93 6.83
N ASP A 169 14.01 -3.68 6.78
CA ASP A 169 13.09 -3.09 7.75
C ASP A 169 12.39 -1.92 7.04
N PRO A 170 11.14 -2.10 6.58
CA PRO A 170 10.44 -1.07 5.81
C PRO A 170 10.30 0.25 6.59
N TYR A 171 10.28 0.20 7.93
CA TYR A 171 10.08 1.37 8.77
C TYR A 171 11.35 2.21 8.93
N ALA A 172 12.51 1.66 8.59
CA ALA A 172 13.81 2.33 8.66
C ALA A 172 14.34 2.79 7.30
N VAL A 173 13.62 2.52 6.21
CA VAL A 173 14.02 2.96 4.86
C VAL A 173 13.88 4.48 4.72
N THR A 174 14.92 5.13 4.19
CA THR A 174 14.95 6.57 3.96
C THR A 174 14.66 6.95 2.51
N THR A 175 14.13 8.16 2.30
CA THR A 175 13.98 8.77 0.97
C THR A 175 15.28 8.74 0.15
N GLY A 176 16.42 9.01 0.80
CA GLY A 176 17.73 8.98 0.15
C GLY A 176 18.12 7.59 -0.34
N ALA A 177 17.85 6.55 0.46
CA ALA A 177 18.09 5.16 0.06
C ALA A 177 17.22 4.77 -1.15
N ILE A 178 15.94 5.11 -1.13
CA ILE A 178 15.01 4.86 -2.25
C ILE A 178 15.53 5.49 -3.54
N LEU A 179 15.79 6.80 -3.51
CA LEU A 179 16.22 7.55 -4.70
C LEU A 179 17.56 7.05 -5.24
N ARG A 180 18.51 6.73 -4.35
CA ARG A 180 19.81 6.17 -4.73
C ARG A 180 19.63 4.83 -5.46
N ARG A 181 18.90 3.88 -4.87
CA ARG A 181 18.70 2.54 -5.45
C ARG A 181 18.00 2.57 -6.80
N ILE A 182 17.03 3.48 -6.98
CA ILE A 182 16.37 3.70 -8.27
C ILE A 182 17.34 4.25 -9.32
N ARG A 183 18.18 5.23 -8.96
CA ARG A 183 19.16 5.85 -9.88
C ARG A 183 20.29 4.92 -10.29
N GLU A 184 20.62 3.92 -9.47
CA GLU A 184 21.63 2.89 -9.74
C GLU A 184 21.15 1.82 -10.75
N ARG A 185 19.89 1.88 -11.19
CA ARG A 185 19.27 0.88 -12.08
C ARG A 185 18.82 1.54 -13.37
N GLU A 186 19.06 0.85 -14.48
CA GLU A 186 18.38 1.14 -15.74
C GLU A 186 17.00 0.49 -15.69
N LEU A 187 15.95 1.31 -15.77
CA LEU A 187 14.57 0.88 -15.65
C LEU A 187 13.89 1.02 -17.01
N PRO A 188 13.07 0.05 -17.45
CA PRO A 188 12.27 0.19 -18.67
C PRO A 188 11.49 1.51 -18.66
N ALA A 189 11.40 2.17 -19.81
CA ALA A 189 10.80 3.50 -19.92
C ALA A 189 9.28 3.47 -19.69
N ASP A 190 8.64 2.35 -20.04
CA ASP A 190 7.20 2.08 -20.03
C ASP A 190 6.71 1.34 -18.77
N THR A 191 7.60 1.02 -17.82
CA THR A 191 7.21 0.33 -16.57
C THR A 191 6.70 1.30 -15.52
N ALA A 192 5.62 0.94 -14.83
CA ALA A 192 5.20 1.60 -13.61
C ALA A 192 6.08 1.16 -12.44
N LEU A 193 6.39 2.08 -11.51
CA LEU A 193 7.09 1.74 -10.28
C LEU A 193 6.10 1.50 -9.16
N LEU A 194 6.08 0.28 -8.62
CA LEU A 194 5.30 -0.06 -7.44
C LEU A 194 6.19 -0.13 -6.20
N PHE A 195 6.06 0.87 -5.33
CA PHE A 195 6.70 0.89 -4.02
C PHE A 195 5.87 0.03 -3.06
N THR A 196 6.40 -1.14 -2.72
CA THR A 196 5.62 -2.17 -2.03
C THR A 196 5.53 -1.90 -0.54
N GLY A 197 4.39 -2.26 0.04
CA GLY A 197 4.13 -2.14 1.46
C GLY A 197 3.58 -0.78 1.88
N THR A 198 3.11 -0.75 3.11
CA THR A 198 2.48 0.42 3.74
C THR A 198 3.39 1.04 4.82
N GLY A 199 4.53 0.41 5.08
CA GLY A 199 5.49 0.79 6.12
C GLY A 199 6.65 1.67 5.64
N MET A 200 7.03 1.56 4.38
CA MET A 200 8.09 2.38 3.77
C MET A 200 7.56 3.78 3.48
N GLY A 201 8.20 4.81 4.06
CA GLY A 201 7.84 6.21 3.81
C GLY A 201 8.23 6.64 2.40
N THR A 202 7.24 6.88 1.53
CA THR A 202 7.46 6.99 0.08
C THR A 202 7.10 8.35 -0.51
N LEU A 203 6.21 9.13 0.12
CA LEU A 203 5.66 10.35 -0.48
C LEU A 203 6.73 11.37 -0.91
N ALA A 204 7.80 11.54 -0.12
CA ALA A 204 8.90 12.45 -0.46
C ALA A 204 9.70 11.97 -1.68
N ALA A 205 9.96 10.66 -1.78
CA ALA A 205 10.64 10.08 -2.94
C ALA A 205 9.77 10.19 -4.19
N LEU A 206 8.47 9.89 -4.09
CA LEU A 206 7.52 10.05 -5.20
C LEU A 206 7.43 11.49 -5.67
N THR A 207 7.43 12.47 -4.76
CA THR A 207 7.38 13.89 -5.13
C THR A 207 8.59 14.30 -5.96
N GLU A 208 9.77 13.75 -5.66
CA GLU A 208 10.98 13.99 -6.44
C GLU A 208 10.93 13.26 -7.79
N LEU A 209 10.56 11.98 -7.80
CA LEU A 209 10.48 11.17 -9.03
C LEU A 209 9.41 11.67 -10.00
N ALA A 210 8.31 12.21 -9.49
CA ALA A 210 7.21 12.76 -10.29
C ALA A 210 7.60 14.01 -11.11
N ARG A 211 8.78 14.60 -10.84
CA ARG A 211 9.34 15.74 -11.60
C ARG A 211 10.10 15.32 -12.85
N GLN A 212 10.33 14.02 -13.05
CA GLN A 212 11.02 13.50 -14.23
C GLN A 212 10.17 13.65 -15.49
N ASP A 213 10.85 13.82 -16.63
CA ASP A 213 10.25 13.99 -17.97
C ASP A 213 10.91 12.99 -18.94
N PRO A 214 10.14 12.09 -19.59
CA PRO A 214 8.69 11.90 -19.44
C PRO A 214 8.32 11.34 -18.06
N PRO A 215 7.11 11.65 -17.55
CA PRO A 215 6.67 11.10 -16.29
C PRO A 215 6.32 9.61 -16.43
N ARG A 216 6.78 8.82 -15.46
CA ARG A 216 6.38 7.41 -15.30
C ARG A 216 5.28 7.27 -14.24
N PRO A 217 4.38 6.27 -14.35
CA PRO A 217 3.43 6.00 -13.29
C PRO A 217 4.16 5.54 -12.02
N LEU A 218 3.80 6.13 -10.89
CA LEU A 218 4.34 5.82 -9.56
C LEU A 218 3.19 5.39 -8.66
N LEU A 219 3.24 4.16 -8.16
CA LEU A 219 2.21 3.56 -7.32
C LEU A 219 2.80 3.19 -5.96
N THR A 220 2.05 3.44 -4.88
CA THR A 220 2.36 2.90 -3.55
C THR A 220 1.11 2.25 -2.98
N SER A 221 1.28 1.36 -2.01
CA SER A 221 0.14 0.75 -1.31
C SER A 221 -0.76 1.82 -0.67
N ASN A 222 -0.18 2.82 0.01
CA ASN A 222 -0.96 3.87 0.66
C ASN A 222 -1.63 4.83 -0.34
N LEU A 223 -0.94 5.18 -1.42
CA LEU A 223 -1.48 6.07 -2.47
C LEU A 223 -2.65 5.43 -3.22
N ALA A 224 -2.50 4.17 -3.64
CA ALA A 224 -3.55 3.43 -4.33
C ALA A 224 -4.77 3.22 -3.42
N SER A 225 -4.54 2.88 -2.16
CA SER A 225 -5.60 2.76 -1.15
C SER A 225 -6.34 4.05 -0.88
N ALA A 226 -5.64 5.19 -0.80
CA ALA A 226 -6.28 6.49 -0.62
C ALA A 226 -7.12 6.89 -1.85
N TRP A 227 -6.63 6.62 -3.06
CA TRP A 227 -7.38 6.80 -4.32
C TRP A 227 -8.64 5.95 -4.36
N TRP A 228 -8.51 4.66 -4.04
CA TRP A 228 -9.65 3.75 -4.01
C TRP A 228 -10.68 4.19 -2.97
N ALA A 229 -10.23 4.52 -1.76
CA ALA A 229 -11.11 4.92 -0.65
C ALA A 229 -11.96 6.14 -1.00
N ARG A 230 -11.38 7.16 -1.65
CA ARG A 230 -12.13 8.34 -2.09
C ARG A 230 -13.24 7.98 -3.07
N ARG A 231 -12.96 7.10 -4.02
CA ARG A 231 -13.94 6.64 -5.02
C ARG A 231 -15.04 5.79 -4.38
N ALA A 232 -14.65 4.82 -3.54
CA ALA A 232 -15.57 3.92 -2.86
C ALA A 232 -16.54 4.69 -1.93
N ALA A 233 -16.05 5.71 -1.25
CA ALA A 233 -16.85 6.55 -0.36
C ALA A 233 -17.62 7.68 -1.08
N GLY A 234 -17.53 7.78 -2.42
CA GLY A 234 -18.15 8.86 -3.19
C GLY A 234 -17.63 10.27 -2.83
N ALA A 235 -16.40 10.37 -2.33
CA ALA A 235 -15.81 11.62 -1.88
C ALA A 235 -15.52 12.53 -3.08
N SER A 236 -16.38 13.53 -3.30
CA SER A 236 -16.17 14.56 -4.33
C SER A 236 -15.55 15.84 -3.74
N GLY A 237 -14.42 16.28 -4.27
CA GLY A 237 -13.75 17.52 -3.86
C GLY A 237 -12.84 17.40 -2.63
N GLY A 238 -12.53 18.54 -2.01
CA GLY A 238 -11.60 18.65 -0.87
C GLY A 238 -10.12 18.73 -1.29
N ALA A 239 -9.36 19.61 -0.64
CA ALA A 239 -7.92 19.71 -0.84
C ALA A 239 -7.22 18.45 -0.31
N HIS A 240 -6.48 17.80 -1.18
CA HIS A 240 -5.77 16.56 -0.90
C HIS A 240 -4.40 16.58 -1.60
N HIS A 241 -3.55 15.61 -1.28
CA HIS A 241 -2.13 15.65 -1.66
C HIS A 241 -1.94 15.71 -3.19
N PRO A 242 -0.95 16.47 -3.71
CA PRO A 242 -0.69 16.57 -5.15
C PRO A 242 -0.46 15.24 -5.88
N LEU A 243 0.18 14.26 -5.22
CA LEU A 243 0.37 12.92 -5.80
C LEU A 243 -0.97 12.20 -6.00
N LEU A 244 -1.90 12.34 -5.04
CA LEU A 244 -3.21 11.71 -5.13
C LEU A 244 -4.05 12.34 -6.22
N ARG A 245 -4.05 13.68 -6.31
CA ARG A 245 -4.70 14.40 -7.42
C ARG A 245 -4.16 13.98 -8.79
N ARG A 246 -2.84 13.87 -8.91
CA ARG A 246 -2.20 13.42 -10.16
C ARG A 246 -2.62 12.00 -10.54
N LEU A 247 -2.77 11.11 -9.56
CA LEU A 247 -3.27 9.76 -9.78
C LEU A 247 -4.74 9.78 -10.21
N GLU A 248 -5.59 10.61 -9.59
CA GLU A 248 -6.98 10.80 -10.00
C GLU A 248 -7.10 11.32 -11.44
N GLU A 249 -6.30 12.32 -11.81
CA GLU A 249 -6.26 12.91 -13.16
C GLU A 249 -5.80 11.90 -14.23
N ALA A 250 -4.85 11.03 -13.88
CA ALA A 250 -4.35 10.00 -14.80
C ALA A 250 -5.31 8.81 -14.97
N ALA A 251 -6.19 8.58 -13.99
CA ALA A 251 -7.13 7.46 -13.95
C ALA A 251 -8.58 7.86 -14.31
N ALA A 252 -8.79 9.09 -14.82
CA ALA A 252 -10.08 9.65 -15.21
C ALA A 252 -10.40 9.36 -16.68
#